data_AF-A0A2E4XT13-F1
#
_entry.id   AF-A0A2E4XT13-F1
#
_cell.length_a   1.000
_cell.length_b   1.000
_cell.length_c   1.000
_cell.angle_alpha   90.00
_cell.angle_beta   90.00
_cell.angle_gamma   90.00
#
_symmetry.space_group_name_H-M   'P 1'
#
loop_
_entity.id
_entity.type
_entity.pdbx_description
1 polymer ?
#
loop_
_entity_poly.entity_id
_entity_poly.type
_entity_poly.pdbx_seq_one_letter_code
_entity_poly.pdbx_strand_id
1 'polypeptide(L)'
;MIVENSSAVAEQLAKLRDAFGSKLVERVEEIRGAGAPLRDPGVSGEEAMRALDSLQALSHKLTGSAGTFGFGDVSVASRELEQFCGQFKDASPDDAER
;
A
#
# COMPACT_ATOMS: atom_id res chain seq x y z
N MET A 1 -27.88 -31.16 0.91
CA MET A 1 -27.10 -30.83 -0.31
C MET A 1 -26.61 -29.38 -0.24
N ILE A 2 -25.79 -29.05 0.77
CA ILE A 2 -25.24 -27.67 0.99
C ILE A 2 -23.69 -27.67 0.95
N VAL A 3 -23.06 -28.84 0.99
CA VAL A 3 -21.61 -28.99 1.17
C VAL A 3 -20.82 -28.63 -0.10
N GLU A 4 -21.35 -28.88 -1.30
CA GLU A 4 -20.65 -28.65 -2.58
C GLU A 4 -20.44 -27.16 -2.91
N ASN A 5 -21.35 -26.28 -2.49
CA ASN A 5 -21.23 -24.85 -2.77
C ASN A 5 -20.18 -24.17 -1.88
N SER A 6 -19.95 -24.69 -0.68
CA SER A 6 -18.98 -24.14 0.26
C SER A 6 -17.54 -24.49 -0.10
N SER A 7 -17.28 -25.67 -0.69
CA SER A 7 -15.94 -26.07 -1.16
C SER A 7 -15.52 -25.28 -2.40
N ALA A 8 -16.44 -25.06 -3.35
CA ALA A 8 -16.15 -24.28 -4.56
C ALA A 8 -15.76 -22.82 -4.24
N VAL A 9 -16.45 -22.18 -3.29
CA VAL A 9 -16.12 -20.82 -2.83
C VAL A 9 -14.75 -20.80 -2.11
N ALA A 10 -14.48 -21.80 -1.26
CA ALA A 10 -13.19 -21.91 -0.57
C ALA A 10 -12.03 -22.07 -1.57
N GLU A 11 -12.20 -22.87 -2.62
CA GLU A 11 -11.21 -23.03 -3.70
C GLU A 11 -10.98 -21.74 -4.48
N GLN A 12 -12.05 -20.98 -4.78
CA GLN A 12 -11.91 -19.68 -5.45
C GLN A 12 -11.17 -18.67 -4.57
N LEU A 13 -11.47 -18.61 -3.28
CA LEU A 13 -10.75 -17.76 -2.32
C LEU A 13 -9.27 -18.15 -2.21
N ALA A 14 -8.96 -19.44 -2.19
CA ALA A 14 -7.58 -19.92 -2.19
C ALA A 14 -6.83 -19.47 -3.46
N LYS A 15 -7.45 -19.60 -4.65
CA LYS A 15 -6.87 -19.13 -5.91
C LYS A 15 -6.61 -17.63 -5.92
N LEU A 16 -7.55 -16.83 -5.39
CA LEU A 16 -7.39 -15.38 -5.29
C LEU A 16 -6.27 -15.00 -4.32
N ARG A 17 -6.16 -15.68 -3.18
CA ARG A 17 -5.07 -15.49 -2.22
C ARG A 17 -3.72 -15.81 -2.84
N ASP A 18 -3.61 -16.93 -3.54
CA ASP A 18 -2.36 -17.36 -4.17
C ASP A 18 -1.97 -16.42 -5.32
N ALA A 19 -2.95 -15.95 -6.10
CA ALA A 19 -2.74 -14.96 -7.16
C ALA A 19 -2.35 -13.57 -6.61
N PHE A 20 -2.85 -13.19 -5.43
CA PHE A 20 -2.39 -11.99 -4.75
C PHE A 20 -0.97 -12.16 -4.22
N GLY A 21 -0.69 -13.29 -3.56
CA GLY A 21 0.62 -13.62 -3.01
C GLY A 21 1.72 -13.63 -4.08
N SER A 22 1.44 -14.15 -5.27
CA SER A 22 2.41 -14.15 -6.38
C SER A 22 2.75 -12.75 -6.91
N LYS A 23 1.85 -11.78 -6.74
CA LYS A 23 2.04 -10.37 -7.12
C LYS A 23 2.56 -9.50 -5.99
N LEU A 24 2.65 -10.02 -4.77
CA LEU A 24 3.04 -9.23 -3.60
C LEU A 24 4.44 -8.65 -3.74
N VAL A 25 5.39 -9.43 -4.28
CA VAL A 25 6.77 -8.97 -4.52
C VAL A 25 6.79 -7.78 -5.48
N GLU A 26 6.05 -7.86 -6.59
CA GLU A 26 5.92 -6.77 -7.56
C GLU A 26 5.37 -5.49 -6.89
N ARG A 27 4.33 -5.63 -6.05
CA ARG A 27 3.73 -4.49 -5.33
C ARG A 27 4.69 -3.84 -4.34
N VAL A 28 5.50 -4.64 -3.64
CA VAL A 28 6.52 -4.11 -2.72
C VAL A 28 7.62 -3.38 -3.50
N GLU A 29 8.03 -3.90 -4.66
CA GLU A 29 9.01 -3.23 -5.51
C GLU A 29 8.46 -1.94 -6.14
N GLU A 30 7.18 -1.88 -6.49
CA GLU A 30 6.51 -0.64 -6.90
C GLU A 30 6.57 0.42 -5.78
N ILE A 31 6.26 0.04 -4.53
CA ILE A 31 6.36 0.94 -3.36
C ILE A 31 7.81 1.40 -3.17
N ARG A 32 8.78 0.48 -3.24
CA ARG A 32 10.20 0.80 -3.14
C ARG A 32 10.63 1.80 -4.22
N GLY A 33 10.18 1.59 -5.45
CA GLY A 33 10.47 2.46 -6.59
C GLY A 33 9.89 3.86 -6.43
N ALA A 34 8.65 3.96 -5.94
CA ALA A 34 8.01 5.25 -5.67
C ALA A 34 8.75 6.09 -4.63
N GLY A 35 9.41 5.45 -3.66
CA GLY A 35 10.24 6.12 -2.66
C GLY A 35 11.68 6.41 -3.09
N ALA A 36 12.12 5.95 -4.26
CA ALA A 36 13.50 6.15 -4.72
C ALA A 36 13.95 7.62 -4.76
N PRO A 37 13.12 8.60 -5.21
CA PRO A 37 13.51 10.01 -5.23
C PRO A 37 13.81 10.58 -3.83
N LEU A 38 13.14 10.09 -2.79
CA LEU A 38 13.33 10.57 -1.41
C LEU A 38 14.70 10.18 -0.82
N ARG A 39 15.46 9.32 -1.50
CA ARG A 39 16.81 8.94 -1.10
C ARG A 39 17.87 9.92 -1.60
N ASP A 40 17.52 10.77 -2.56
CA ASP A 40 18.41 11.79 -3.10
C ASP A 40 18.39 13.04 -2.21
N PRO A 41 19.52 13.43 -1.57
CA PRO A 41 19.58 14.66 -0.78
C PRO A 41 19.36 15.94 -1.60
N GLY A 42 19.44 15.87 -2.93
CA GLY A 42 19.18 16.97 -3.87
C GLY A 42 17.75 17.03 -4.40
N VAL A 43 16.85 16.14 -3.98
CA VAL A 43 15.47 16.09 -4.48
C VAL A 43 14.76 17.43 -4.25
N SER A 44 14.05 17.92 -5.28
CA SER A 44 13.25 19.13 -5.10
C SER A 44 12.05 18.87 -4.18
N GLY A 45 11.56 19.91 -3.50
CA GLY A 45 10.38 19.78 -2.64
C GLY A 45 9.15 19.25 -3.39
N GLU A 46 8.97 19.66 -4.65
CA GLU A 46 7.87 19.20 -5.50
C GLU A 46 7.99 17.72 -5.87
N GLU A 47 9.19 17.25 -6.20
CA GLU A 47 9.45 15.83 -6.47
C GLU A 47 9.30 14.98 -5.20
N ALA A 48 9.74 15.50 -4.05
CA ALA A 48 9.55 14.83 -2.77
C ALA A 48 8.05 14.68 -2.43
N MET A 49 7.25 15.73 -2.64
CA MET A 49 5.80 15.66 -2.44
C MET A 49 5.12 14.66 -3.38
N ARG A 50 5.49 14.64 -4.67
CA ARG A 50 4.99 13.62 -5.62
C ARG A 50 5.37 12.19 -5.22
N ALA A 51 6.57 11.99 -4.69
CA ALA A 51 7.02 10.69 -4.21
C ALA A 51 6.22 10.25 -2.97
N LEU A 52 5.98 11.16 -2.02
CA LEU A 52 5.13 10.91 -0.85
C LEU A 52 3.67 10.62 -1.24
N ASP A 53 3.13 11.34 -2.23
CA ASP A 53 1.80 11.06 -2.80
C ASP A 53 1.71 9.64 -3.36
N SER A 54 2.72 9.26 -4.15
CA SER A 54 2.79 7.95 -4.79
C SER A 54 2.92 6.82 -3.76
N LEU A 55 3.79 7.01 -2.76
CA LEU A 55 3.96 6.07 -1.65
C LEU A 55 2.67 5.87 -0.86
N GLN A 56 1.99 6.96 -0.50
CA GLN A 56 0.73 6.88 0.23
C GLN A 56 -0.33 6.12 -0.58
N ALA A 57 -0.49 6.45 -1.87
CA ALA A 57 -1.50 5.83 -2.72
C ALA A 57 -1.25 4.33 -2.95
N LEU A 58 0.00 3.91 -3.15
CA LEU A 58 0.36 2.51 -3.30
C LEU A 58 0.18 1.74 -1.99
N SER A 59 0.57 2.34 -0.87
CA SER A 59 0.43 1.76 0.47
C SER A 59 -1.05 1.58 0.83
N HIS A 60 -1.91 2.57 0.55
CA HIS A 60 -3.36 2.47 0.75
C HIS A 60 -3.97 1.29 -0.02
N LYS A 61 -3.61 1.14 -1.30
CA LYS A 61 -4.07 0.01 -2.13
C LYS A 61 -3.59 -1.33 -1.56
N LEU A 62 -2.34 -1.40 -1.10
CA LEU A 62 -1.79 -2.61 -0.52
C LEU A 62 -2.45 -2.95 0.82
N THR A 63 -2.71 -1.95 1.69
CA THR A 63 -3.46 -2.11 2.94
C THR A 63 -4.80 -2.79 2.71
N GLY A 64 -5.60 -2.27 1.77
CA GLY A 64 -6.94 -2.79 1.49
C GLY A 64 -6.91 -4.20 0.91
N SER A 65 -6.11 -4.41 -0.14
CA SER A 65 -6.04 -5.70 -0.83
C SER A 65 -5.41 -6.80 0.03
N ALA A 66 -4.34 -6.52 0.79
CA ALA A 66 -3.74 -7.46 1.72
C ALA A 66 -4.72 -7.89 2.82
N GLY A 67 -5.50 -6.95 3.35
CA GLY A 67 -6.54 -7.24 4.34
C GLY A 67 -7.63 -8.17 3.78
N THR A 68 -8.10 -7.91 2.56
CA THR A 68 -9.11 -8.75 1.89
C THR A 68 -8.64 -10.19 1.67
N PHE A 69 -7.37 -10.41 1.35
CA PHE A 69 -6.84 -11.75 1.03
C PHE A 69 -6.17 -12.46 2.22
N GLY A 70 -6.26 -11.90 3.43
CA GLY A 70 -5.77 -12.55 4.65
C GLY A 70 -4.27 -12.38 4.92
N PHE A 71 -3.63 -11.41 4.28
CA PHE A 71 -2.23 -11.03 4.54
C PHE A 71 -2.18 -9.94 5.60
N GLY A 72 -2.54 -10.29 6.85
CA GLY A 72 -2.69 -9.34 7.96
C GLY A 72 -1.46 -8.47 8.21
N ASP A 73 -0.29 -9.09 8.33
CA ASP A 73 0.96 -8.36 8.62
C ASP A 73 1.33 -7.38 7.50
N VAL A 74 1.07 -7.75 6.24
CA VAL A 74 1.27 -6.87 5.08
C VAL A 74 0.31 -5.69 5.13
N SER A 75 -0.95 -5.94 5.50
CA SER A 75 -1.96 -4.88 5.64
C SER A 75 -1.57 -3.88 6.73
N VAL A 76 -1.07 -4.36 7.87
CA VAL A 76 -0.59 -3.53 8.98
C VAL A 76 0.60 -2.69 8.55
N ALA A 77 1.64 -3.31 7.99
CA ALA A 77 2.85 -2.59 7.56
C ALA A 77 2.54 -1.54 6.48
N SER A 78 1.63 -1.85 5.55
CA SER A 78 1.20 -0.90 4.50
C SER A 78 0.45 0.28 5.10
N ARG A 79 -0.38 0.05 6.13
CA ARG A 79 -1.11 1.12 6.83
C ARG A 79 -0.16 2.04 7.58
N GLU A 80 0.87 1.50 8.23
CA GLU A 80 1.89 2.31 8.91
C GLU A 80 2.60 3.23 7.92
N LEU A 81 2.97 2.72 6.75
CA LEU A 81 3.60 3.52 5.68
C LEU A 81 2.65 4.58 5.12
N GLU A 82 1.38 4.23 4.89
CA GLU A 82 0.33 5.16 4.45
C GLU A 82 0.16 6.34 5.43
N GLN A 83 0.09 6.04 6.73
CA GLN A 83 -0.03 7.05 7.78
C GLN A 83 1.22 7.91 7.88
N PHE A 84 2.41 7.30 7.84
CA PHE A 84 3.67 8.01 7.85
C PHE A 84 3.75 9.03 6.71
N CYS A 85 3.40 8.64 5.48
CA CYS A 85 3.37 9.56 4.35
C CYS A 85 2.33 10.68 4.52
N GLY A 86 1.19 10.39 5.15
CA GLY A 86 0.13 11.38 5.42
C GLY A 86 0.58 12.51 6.35
N GLN A 87 1.43 12.22 7.33
CA GLN A 87 1.93 13.22 8.29
C GLN A 87 2.70 14.36 7.64
N PHE A 88 3.35 14.12 6.49
CA PHE A 88 4.09 15.15 5.76
C PHE A 88 3.21 16.03 4.89
N LYS A 89 1.96 15.61 4.60
CA LYS A 89 1.00 16.40 3.83
C LYS A 89 0.24 17.38 4.70
N ASP A 90 -0.09 16.97 5.91
CA ASP A 90 -0.72 17.83 6.93
C ASP A 90 0.27 18.87 7.49
N ALA A 91 1.57 18.70 7.26
CA ALA A 91 2.61 19.67 7.59
C ALA A 91 2.84 20.73 6.49
N SER A 92 1.93 20.85 5.52
CA SER A 92 2.02 21.88 4.47
C SER A 92 2.00 23.29 5.09
N PRO A 93 2.74 24.28 4.55
CA PRO A 93 2.94 25.60 5.17
C PRO A 93 1.69 26.47 5.32
N ASP A 94 0.53 26.07 4.81
CA ASP A 94 -0.71 26.86 4.84
C ASP A 94 -1.34 26.97 6.24
N ASP A 95 -0.98 26.08 7.17
CA ASP A 95 -1.47 26.17 8.56
C ASP A 95 -0.62 27.10 9.44
N ALA A 96 0.47 27.68 8.92
CA ALA A 96 1.30 28.64 9.65
C ALA A 96 0.73 30.09 9.67
N GLU A 97 -0.36 30.36 8.93
CA GLU A 97 -1.00 31.68 8.84
C GLU A 97 -2.44 31.74 9.42
N ARG A 98 -2.86 30.75 10.24
CA ARG A 98 -4.13 30.83 10.98
C ARG A 98 -3.97 31.04 12.48
#